data_AF-A0A485AX66-F1
#
_entry.id   AF-A0A485AX66-F1
#
_cell.length_a   1.000
_cell.length_b   1.000
_cell.length_c   1.000
_cell.angle_alpha   90.00
_cell.angle_beta   90.00
_cell.angle_gamma   90.00
#
_symmetry.space_group_name_H-M   'P 1'
#
loop_
_entity.id
_entity.type
_entity.pdbx_description
1 polymer ?
#
loop_
_entity_poly.entity_id
_entity_poly.type
_entity_poly.pdbx_seq_one_letter_code
_entity_poly.pdbx_strand_id
1 'polypeptide(L)'
;MKRTLLLLTVITIAATSFIAQAGISPPPSIAESGPLRPAGTVSASGASNLDDLQAKLAEKAHQKGAIAWRINSASSANKMSGTAIIYK
;
A
#
# COMPACT_ATOMS: atom_id res chain seq x y z
N MET A 1 -53.21 28.11 28.06
CA MET A 1 -53.34 28.71 26.71
C MET A 1 -52.52 30.00 26.65
N LYS A 2 -51.91 30.27 25.49
CA LYS A 2 -51.19 31.47 25.01
C LYS A 2 -49.82 31.13 24.40
N ARG A 3 -49.92 30.79 23.11
CA ARG A 3 -48.86 30.78 22.09
C ARG A 3 -48.49 32.23 21.75
N THR A 4 -47.20 32.51 21.55
CA THR A 4 -46.65 33.49 20.57
C THR A 4 -45.11 33.43 20.69
N LEU A 5 -44.43 32.87 19.69
CA LEU A 5 -43.83 33.53 18.52
C LEU A 5 -42.45 34.14 18.86
N LEU A 6 -41.36 33.50 18.44
CA LEU A 6 -40.65 33.73 17.17
C LEU A 6 -39.74 34.96 17.23
N LEU A 7 -38.44 34.74 17.37
CA LEU A 7 -37.42 35.50 16.65
C LEU A 7 -36.29 34.54 16.24
N LEU A 8 -36.32 34.17 14.96
CA LEU A 8 -35.22 33.53 14.24
C LEU A 8 -34.05 34.51 14.19
N THR A 9 -32.91 34.13 14.76
CA THR A 9 -31.62 34.67 14.34
C THR A 9 -30.92 33.61 13.51
N VAL A 10 -31.13 33.70 12.20
CA VAL A 10 -30.34 33.00 11.19
C VAL A 10 -28.99 33.69 11.13
N ILE A 11 -27.95 33.06 11.65
CA ILE A 11 -26.57 33.43 11.38
C ILE A 11 -26.02 32.44 10.37
N THR A 12 -26.05 32.85 9.11
CA THR A 12 -25.32 32.25 8.00
C THR A 12 -23.84 32.60 8.13
N ILE A 13 -22.97 31.61 8.34
CA ILE A 13 -21.65 31.58 7.71
C ILE A 13 -21.41 30.13 7.28
N ALA A 14 -21.59 29.87 5.99
CA ALA A 14 -21.08 28.66 5.36
C ALA A 14 -19.59 28.87 5.12
N ALA A 15 -18.76 28.41 6.06
CA ALA A 15 -17.33 28.23 5.82
C ALA A 15 -17.14 26.89 5.09
N THR A 16 -17.35 26.88 3.77
CA THR A 16 -16.89 25.76 2.95
C THR A 16 -15.37 25.84 2.84
N SER A 17 -14.67 25.23 3.79
CA SER A 17 -13.23 25.00 3.67
C SER A 17 -13.00 24.11 2.45
N PHE A 18 -12.53 24.72 1.36
CA PHE A 18 -12.02 23.99 0.21
C PHE A 18 -10.66 23.42 0.60
N ILE A 19 -10.65 22.24 1.21
CA ILE A 19 -9.41 21.50 1.46
C ILE A 19 -8.99 20.96 0.10
N ALA A 20 -8.05 21.66 -0.55
CA ALA A 20 -7.32 21.11 -1.69
C ALA A 20 -6.43 19.97 -1.17
N GLN A 21 -7.00 18.77 -1.05
CA GLN A 21 -6.20 17.57 -0.87
C GLN A 21 -5.47 17.37 -2.19
N ALA A 22 -4.20 17.76 -2.24
CA ALA A 22 -3.30 17.30 -3.29
C ALA A 22 -3.42 15.78 -3.33
N GLY A 23 -3.93 15.25 -4.45
CA GLY A 23 -3.95 13.84 -4.72
C GLY A 23 -2.51 13.35 -4.79
N ILE A 24 -1.94 13.01 -3.63
CA ILE A 24 -0.92 11.99 -3.57
C ILE A 24 -1.69 10.74 -3.95
N SER A 25 -1.71 10.41 -5.24
CA SER A 25 -2.08 9.08 -5.66
C SER A 25 -1.29 8.13 -4.76
N PRO A 26 -1.92 7.35 -3.87
CA PRO A 26 -1.20 6.25 -3.28
C PRO A 26 -0.64 5.43 -4.45
N PRO A 27 0.60 4.92 -4.36
CA PRO A 27 1.07 3.94 -5.34
C PRO A 27 -0.05 2.92 -5.52
N PRO A 28 -0.35 2.47 -6.76
CA PRO A 28 -1.55 1.71 -7.08
C PRO A 28 -1.78 0.69 -5.97
N SER A 29 -2.77 0.97 -5.12
CA SER A 29 -3.10 0.08 -4.03
C SER A 29 -3.65 -1.12 -4.74
N ILE A 30 -2.86 -2.20 -4.75
CA ILE A 30 -3.31 -3.49 -5.23
C ILE A 30 -4.63 -3.70 -4.51
N ALA A 31 -5.72 -3.76 -5.28
CA ALA A 31 -7.05 -3.97 -4.76
C ALA A 31 -7.07 -5.38 -4.19
N GLU A 32 -6.65 -5.56 -2.94
CA GLU A 32 -6.50 -6.89 -2.36
C GLU A 32 -7.79 -7.28 -1.66
N SER A 33 -8.63 -7.85 -2.51
CA SER A 33 -9.64 -8.87 -2.22
C SER A 33 -9.22 -9.76 -1.04
N GLY A 34 -9.73 -9.48 0.16
CA GLY A 34 -9.55 -10.31 1.36
C GLY A 34 -8.10 -10.41 1.89
N PRO A 35 -7.89 -11.12 3.02
CA PRO A 35 -6.54 -11.35 3.53
C PRO A 35 -5.76 -12.23 2.54
N LEU A 36 -4.78 -11.62 1.88
CA LEU A 36 -3.82 -12.27 1.01
C LEU A 36 -3.25 -13.51 1.67
N ARG A 37 -3.43 -14.65 1.00
CA ARG A 37 -2.90 -15.91 1.52
C ARG A 37 -1.49 -16.09 0.99
N PRO A 38 -0.50 -16.37 1.87
CA PRO A 38 0.84 -16.69 1.41
C PRO A 38 0.76 -17.94 0.51
N ALA A 39 1.20 -17.78 -0.74
CA ALA A 39 1.21 -18.80 -1.77
C ALA A 39 2.55 -19.56 -1.84
N GLY A 40 3.58 -19.06 -1.18
CA GLY A 40 4.89 -19.70 -1.09
C GLY A 40 6.03 -18.70 -0.83
N THR A 41 7.25 -19.16 -1.04
CA THR A 41 8.47 -18.34 -0.90
C THR A 41 9.35 -18.49 -2.14
N VAL A 42 9.96 -17.40 -2.58
CA VAL A 42 10.98 -17.37 -3.64
C VAL A 42 12.30 -16.87 -3.06
N SER A 43 13.42 -17.31 -3.63
CA SER A 43 14.76 -16.93 -3.18
C SER A 43 15.59 -16.34 -4.32
N ALA A 44 16.40 -15.33 -4.02
CA ALA A 44 17.33 -14.73 -4.98
C ALA A 44 18.70 -14.53 -4.33
N SER A 45 19.75 -14.59 -5.15
CA SER A 45 21.14 -14.48 -4.73
C SER A 45 21.97 -13.83 -5.82
N GLY A 46 23.17 -13.38 -5.47
CA GLY A 46 24.11 -12.80 -6.43
C GLY A 46 23.78 -11.35 -6.80
N ALA A 47 22.93 -10.67 -6.01
CA ALA A 47 22.60 -9.28 -6.26
C ALA A 47 23.72 -8.34 -5.82
N SER A 48 23.93 -7.26 -6.54
CA SER A 48 24.96 -6.26 -6.21
C SER A 48 24.53 -5.29 -5.11
N ASN A 49 23.22 -5.07 -4.98
CA ASN A 49 22.61 -4.16 -4.00
C ASN A 49 21.15 -4.60 -3.71
N LEU A 50 20.46 -3.85 -2.84
CA LEU A 50 19.08 -4.18 -2.44
C LEU A 50 18.10 -4.06 -3.60
N ASP A 51 18.27 -3.07 -4.49
CA ASP A 51 17.40 -2.88 -5.64
C ASP A 51 17.50 -4.05 -6.64
N ASP A 52 18.71 -4.53 -6.90
CA ASP A 52 18.96 -5.69 -7.75
C ASP A 52 18.42 -6.98 -7.11
N LEU A 53 18.54 -7.12 -5.78
CA LEU A 53 17.92 -8.23 -5.05
C LEU A 53 16.40 -8.17 -5.17
N GLN A 54 15.83 -6.97 -5.00
CA GLN A 54 14.42 -6.70 -5.09
C GLN A 54 13.88 -7.03 -6.48
N ALA A 55 14.56 -6.58 -7.54
CA ALA A 55 14.20 -6.86 -8.93
C ALA A 55 14.21 -8.37 -9.21
N LYS A 56 15.24 -9.09 -8.76
CA LYS A 56 15.32 -10.55 -8.92
C LYS A 56 14.22 -11.29 -8.15
N LEU A 57 13.87 -10.83 -6.95
CA LEU A 57 12.78 -11.42 -6.17
C LEU A 57 11.41 -11.13 -6.82
N ALA A 58 11.20 -9.89 -7.28
CA ALA A 58 9.99 -9.47 -7.98
C ALA A 58 9.78 -10.28 -9.26
N GLU A 59 10.83 -10.45 -10.07
CA GLU A 59 10.77 -11.22 -11.30
C GLU A 59 10.40 -12.69 -11.02
N LYS A 60 11.02 -13.31 -10.02
CA LYS A 60 10.66 -14.67 -9.59
C LYS A 60 9.24 -14.75 -9.03
N ALA A 61 8.78 -13.74 -8.29
CA ALA A 61 7.42 -13.68 -7.77
C ALA A 61 6.39 -13.59 -8.91
N HIS A 62 6.63 -12.73 -9.90
CA HIS A 62 5.78 -12.62 -11.10
C HIS A 62 5.76 -13.92 -11.92
N GLN A 63 6.90 -14.60 -12.09
CA GLN A 63 6.96 -15.91 -12.75
C GLN A 63 6.14 -16.99 -12.02
N LYS A 64 5.95 -16.86 -10.70
CA LYS A 64 5.09 -17.75 -9.90
C LYS A 64 3.61 -17.34 -9.91
N GLY A 65 3.26 -16.26 -10.62
CA GLY A 65 1.93 -15.69 -10.69
C GLY A 65 1.50 -15.06 -9.35
N ALA A 66 2.43 -14.46 -8.63
CA ALA A 66 2.12 -13.72 -7.42
C ALA A 66 1.44 -12.39 -7.76
N ILE A 67 0.37 -12.05 -7.04
CA ILE A 67 -0.29 -10.73 -7.15
C ILE A 67 0.39 -9.70 -6.25
N ALA A 68 1.02 -10.16 -5.17
CA ALA A 68 1.85 -9.37 -4.28
C ALA A 68 3.00 -10.22 -3.74
N TRP A 69 4.05 -9.57 -3.27
CA TRP A 69 5.19 -10.21 -2.65
C TRP A 69 5.86 -9.28 -1.66
N ARG A 70 6.57 -9.86 -0.69
CA ARG A 70 7.30 -9.12 0.34
C ARG A 70 8.60 -9.82 0.67
N ILE A 71 9.69 -9.06 0.81
CA ILE A 71 10.98 -9.57 1.28
C ILE A 71 10.81 -10.09 2.71
N ASN A 72 11.15 -11.37 2.90
CA ASN A 72 11.14 -12.06 4.19
C ASN A 72 12.51 -12.02 4.86
N SER A 73 13.58 -12.15 4.08
CA SER A 73 14.94 -12.02 4.58
C SER A 73 15.86 -11.47 3.50
N ALA A 74 16.84 -10.66 3.91
CA ALA A 74 17.94 -10.21 3.08
C ALA A 74 19.23 -10.32 3.90
N SER A 75 20.29 -10.82 3.29
CA SER A 75 21.60 -11.01 3.89
C SER A 75 22.69 -10.61 2.90
N SER A 76 23.78 -10.04 3.42
CA SER A 76 24.93 -9.59 2.64
C SER A 76 26.20 -10.19 3.23
N ALA A 77 26.83 -11.11 2.49
CA ALA A 77 28.14 -11.65 2.82
C ALA A 77 29.23 -11.23 1.81
N ASN A 78 28.87 -11.15 0.52
CA ASN A 78 29.73 -10.70 -0.60
C ASN A 78 28.89 -10.25 -1.80
N LYS A 79 27.74 -10.92 -1.98
CA LYS A 79 26.62 -10.49 -2.81
C LYS A 79 25.36 -10.57 -1.97
N MET A 80 24.39 -9.72 -2.27
CA MET A 80 23.11 -9.75 -1.59
C MET A 80 22.32 -11.00 -1.99
N SER A 81 21.70 -11.60 -0.98
CA SER A 81 20.84 -12.77 -1.10
C SER A 81 19.64 -12.60 -0.19
N GLY A 82 18.51 -13.19 -0.54
CA GLY A 82 17.30 -13.04 0.23
C GLY A 82 16.17 -13.95 -0.21
N THR A 83 15.11 -13.92 0.56
CA THR A 83 13.86 -14.63 0.30
C THR A 83 12.69 -13.64 0.30
N ALA A 84 11.66 -13.91 -0.49
CA ALA A 84 10.41 -13.18 -0.50
C ALA A 84 9.22 -14.14 -0.39
N ILE A 85 8.28 -13.80 0.48
CA ILE A 85 6.97 -14.47 0.54
C ILE A 85 6.12 -13.92 -0.60
N ILE A 86 5.47 -14.81 -1.33
CA ILE A 86 4.56 -14.47 -2.43
C ILE A 86 3.12 -14.68 -2.00
N TYR A 87 2.21 -13.88 -2.55
CA TYR A 87 0.79 -13.88 -2.27
C TYR A 87 0.00 -14.03 -3.59
N LYS A 88 -1.16 -14.68 -3.51
CA LYS A 88 -2.09 -14.89 -4.62
C LYS A 88 -3.49 -14.50 -4.21
#